data_AF-A0A4V1XGX2-F1
#
_entry.id   AF-A0A4V1XGX2-F1
#
_cell.length_a   1.000
_cell.length_b   1.000
_cell.length_c   1.000
_cell.angle_alpha   90.00
_cell.angle_beta   90.00
_cell.angle_gamma   90.00
#
_symmetry.space_group_name_H-M   'P 1'
#
loop_
_entity.id
_entity.type
_entity.pdbx_description
1 polymer ?
#
loop_
_entity_poly.entity_id
_entity_poly.type
_entity_poly.pdbx_seq_one_letter_code
_entity_poly.pdbx_strand_id
1 'polypeptide(L)'
;MSTTNDPINQLKAKARTVMWQEVSEWQLDNKYILSGYRPEKADYLEIFTSLTFLHNETCNVYTHLVGAVLLPLVATAFLRYLAEPQFLNVSSMDYTMFGIYFWCAEICLVLSTLYHLMQPHSHHAEQFWHGMDLLGIVIVTVGTFSSGIYYVFFCEASLQKLHWAIILTTGTVTGILISHPSLRTPRLRKVKVGAFVVFGASSFIPLLHGVQRYGLEYMLQYSGMKWYLLELTFYGTGVSLYAFRIPERLAPDV
;
A
#
# COMPACT_ATOMS: atom_id res chain seq x y z
N MET A 1 -61.82 14.73 -9.10
CA MET A 1 -61.54 13.86 -7.94
C MET A 1 -60.04 13.73 -7.80
N SER A 2 -59.57 13.89 -6.57
CA SER A 2 -58.19 14.13 -6.16
C SER A 2 -57.23 12.99 -6.52
N THR A 3 -56.10 13.34 -7.14
CA THR A 3 -54.88 12.53 -7.16
C THR A 3 -54.29 12.54 -5.75
N THR A 4 -54.43 11.42 -5.04
CA THR A 4 -53.75 11.19 -3.77
C THR A 4 -52.26 11.00 -4.03
N ASN A 5 -51.51 12.11 -3.96
CA ASN A 5 -50.07 12.08 -3.71
C ASN A 5 -49.88 11.57 -2.29
N ASP A 6 -49.58 10.28 -2.15
CA ASP A 6 -49.32 9.66 -0.86
C ASP A 6 -47.95 10.14 -0.33
N PRO A 7 -47.87 10.96 0.74
CA PRO A 7 -46.62 11.55 1.22
C PRO A 7 -45.73 10.54 1.97
N ILE A 8 -46.20 9.30 2.15
CA ILE A 8 -45.62 8.30 3.05
C ILE A 8 -44.38 7.60 2.44
N ASN A 9 -44.13 7.77 1.13
CA ASN A 9 -43.00 7.13 0.45
C ASN A 9 -41.70 7.98 0.37
N GLN A 10 -41.64 9.18 0.97
CA GLN A 10 -40.49 10.09 0.79
C GLN A 10 -39.50 10.20 1.97
N LEU A 11 -39.64 9.44 3.06
CA LEU A 11 -38.68 9.50 4.19
C LEU A 11 -38.31 8.13 4.76
N LYS A 12 -38.17 7.08 3.93
CA LYS A 12 -37.27 5.99 4.32
C LYS A 12 -35.85 6.53 4.23
N ALA A 13 -35.21 6.75 5.38
CA ALA A 13 -33.79 7.06 5.42
C ALA A 13 -33.06 6.03 4.54
N LYS A 14 -32.42 6.50 3.47
CA LYS A 14 -31.67 5.64 2.55
C LYS A 14 -30.66 4.86 3.39
N ALA A 15 -30.66 3.53 3.26
CA ALA A 15 -29.72 2.70 3.99
C ALA A 15 -28.28 3.15 3.66
N ARG A 16 -27.44 3.30 4.70
CA ARG A 16 -26.06 3.76 4.55
C ARG A 16 -25.17 2.74 3.85
N THR A 17 -25.55 1.46 3.92
CA THR A 17 -24.89 0.34 3.25
C THR A 17 -25.91 -0.57 2.57
N VAL A 18 -25.47 -1.32 1.57
CA VAL A 18 -26.29 -2.23 0.75
C VAL A 18 -25.68 -3.63 0.68
N MET A 19 -26.46 -4.59 0.18
CA MET A 19 -26.02 -5.97 -0.07
C MET A 19 -25.23 -6.06 -1.38
N TRP A 20 -24.42 -7.11 -1.52
CA TRP A 20 -23.61 -7.35 -2.72
C TRP A 20 -24.43 -7.47 -4.02
N GLN A 21 -25.69 -7.90 -3.95
CA GLN A 21 -26.58 -7.98 -5.13
C GLN A 21 -27.04 -6.60 -5.63
N GLU A 22 -26.88 -5.55 -4.82
CA GLU A 22 -27.35 -4.19 -5.12
C GLU A 22 -26.25 -3.29 -5.72
N VAL A 23 -25.00 -3.77 -5.74
CA VAL A 23 -23.87 -3.05 -6.35
C VAL A 23 -23.46 -3.66 -7.69
N SER A 24 -22.85 -2.84 -8.53
CA SER A 24 -22.30 -3.24 -9.82
C SER A 24 -21.08 -4.15 -9.65
N GLU A 25 -20.85 -4.99 -10.66
CA GLU A 25 -19.74 -5.94 -10.69
C GLU A 25 -18.36 -5.32 -10.46
N TRP A 26 -18.15 -4.06 -10.83
CA TRP A 26 -16.85 -3.39 -10.66
C TRP A 26 -16.51 -3.07 -9.20
N GLN A 27 -17.49 -3.02 -8.30
CA GLN A 27 -17.25 -2.89 -6.84
C GLN A 27 -17.06 -4.25 -6.16
N LEU A 28 -17.38 -5.35 -6.85
CA LEU A 28 -17.28 -6.71 -6.30
C LEU A 28 -15.85 -7.25 -6.48
N ASP A 29 -14.94 -6.87 -5.57
CA ASP A 29 -13.59 -7.46 -5.53
C ASP A 29 -13.57 -8.85 -4.88
N ASN A 30 -14.37 -9.05 -3.84
CA ASN A 30 -14.38 -10.27 -3.03
C ASN A 30 -15.77 -10.88 -2.93
N LYS A 31 -15.96 -12.04 -3.55
CA LYS A 31 -17.23 -12.77 -3.57
C LYS A 31 -17.69 -13.33 -2.20
N TYR A 32 -16.82 -13.31 -1.18
CA TYR A 32 -17.14 -13.80 0.16
C TYR A 32 -17.66 -12.70 1.10
N ILE A 33 -17.65 -11.44 0.66
CA ILE A 33 -18.25 -10.32 1.38
C ILE A 33 -19.64 -10.11 0.77
N LEU A 34 -20.72 -10.33 1.53
CA LEU A 34 -22.08 -10.26 0.98
C LEU A 34 -22.84 -9.00 1.43
N SER A 35 -22.31 -8.22 2.37
CA SER A 35 -22.98 -7.01 2.87
C SER A 35 -22.01 -5.89 3.27
N GLY A 36 -22.57 -4.74 3.64
CA GLY A 36 -21.80 -3.59 4.13
C GLY A 36 -21.22 -2.70 3.04
N TYR A 37 -21.62 -2.90 1.78
CA TYR A 37 -21.14 -2.09 0.66
C TYR A 37 -21.69 -0.67 0.73
N ARG A 38 -20.86 0.32 0.36
CA ARG A 38 -21.34 1.70 0.18
C ARG A 38 -22.03 1.85 -1.18
N PRO A 39 -23.17 2.55 -1.25
CA PRO A 39 -23.86 2.79 -2.53
C PRO A 39 -22.98 3.47 -3.57
N GLU A 40 -23.14 3.09 -4.83
CA GLU A 40 -22.46 3.72 -5.97
C GLU A 40 -22.84 5.18 -6.18
N LYS A 41 -21.99 5.89 -6.92
CA LYS A 41 -22.18 7.29 -7.31
C LYS A 41 -22.24 8.20 -6.08
N ALA A 42 -21.54 7.79 -5.02
CA ALA A 42 -21.41 8.57 -3.81
C ALA A 42 -20.72 9.89 -4.14
N ASP A 43 -21.32 11.00 -3.72
CA ASP A 43 -20.62 12.27 -3.79
C ASP A 43 -19.51 12.36 -2.72
N TYR A 44 -18.66 13.39 -2.81
CA TYR A 44 -17.56 13.55 -1.86
C TYR A 44 -18.03 13.70 -0.41
N LEU A 45 -19.19 14.32 -0.17
CA LEU A 45 -19.73 14.47 1.18
C LEU A 45 -20.17 13.11 1.74
N GLU A 46 -20.84 12.29 0.94
CA GLU A 46 -21.21 10.91 1.29
C GLU A 46 -19.97 10.05 1.57
N ILE A 47 -18.91 10.21 0.76
CA ILE A 47 -17.62 9.55 0.95
C ILE A 47 -17.00 9.93 2.30
N PHE A 48 -16.87 11.22 2.63
CA PHE A 48 -16.31 11.64 3.92
C PHE A 48 -17.22 11.26 5.09
N THR A 49 -18.54 11.32 4.90
CA THR A 49 -19.51 10.87 5.90
C THR A 49 -19.36 9.37 6.18
N SER A 50 -18.86 8.57 5.23
CA SER A 50 -18.61 7.14 5.43
C SER A 50 -17.60 6.82 6.52
N LEU A 51 -16.74 7.76 6.88
CA LEU A 51 -15.86 7.63 8.06
C LEU A 51 -16.65 7.54 9.39
N THR A 52 -17.92 7.94 9.41
CA THR A 52 -18.71 7.98 10.65
C THR A 52 -19.57 6.72 10.89
N PHE A 53 -19.49 5.72 10.02
CA PHE A 53 -20.25 4.47 10.16
C PHE A 53 -19.49 3.26 9.61
N LEU A 54 -19.90 2.06 10.02
CA LEU A 54 -19.27 0.81 9.59
C LEU A 54 -19.73 0.39 8.19
N HIS A 55 -18.77 -0.02 7.37
CA HIS A 55 -18.93 -0.55 6.02
C HIS A 55 -17.80 -1.56 5.71
N ASN A 56 -17.90 -2.28 4.60
CA ASN A 56 -16.96 -3.33 4.20
C ASN A 56 -15.51 -2.84 4.06
N GLU A 57 -15.30 -1.58 3.68
CA GLU A 57 -13.98 -0.95 3.61
C GLU A 57 -13.49 -0.25 4.88
N THR A 58 -14.24 -0.26 6.01
CA THR A 58 -13.89 0.56 7.19
C THR A 58 -12.51 0.21 7.72
N CYS A 59 -12.21 -1.07 7.90
CA CYS A 59 -10.89 -1.50 8.39
C CYS A 59 -9.77 -1.12 7.41
N ASN A 60 -10.00 -1.27 6.10
CA ASN A 60 -9.01 -0.90 5.07
C ASN A 60 -8.72 0.61 5.14
N VAL A 61 -9.75 1.45 5.24
CA VAL A 61 -9.56 2.91 5.39
C VAL A 61 -8.81 3.24 6.68
N TYR A 62 -9.28 2.75 7.83
CA TYR A 62 -8.76 3.18 9.13
C TYR A 62 -7.35 2.66 9.43
N THR A 63 -7.01 1.44 9.02
CA THR A 63 -5.66 0.89 9.23
C THR A 63 -4.60 1.71 8.52
N HIS A 64 -4.87 2.16 7.28
CA HIS A 64 -3.97 3.04 6.54
C HIS A 64 -4.04 4.51 6.99
N LEU A 65 -5.24 5.03 7.26
CA LEU A 65 -5.43 6.43 7.67
C LEU A 65 -4.76 6.73 9.02
N VAL A 66 -4.94 5.86 10.01
CA VAL A 66 -4.29 6.01 11.32
C VAL A 66 -2.77 5.97 11.15
N GLY A 67 -2.27 5.07 10.29
CA GLY A 67 -0.87 5.04 9.90
C GLY A 67 -0.39 6.38 9.34
N ALA A 68 -1.07 6.92 8.33
CA ALA A 68 -0.73 8.19 7.68
C ALA A 68 -0.75 9.38 8.65
N VAL A 69 -1.66 9.40 9.63
CA VAL A 69 -1.71 10.47 10.63
C VAL A 69 -0.56 10.35 11.65
N LEU A 70 -0.21 9.14 12.06
CA LEU A 70 0.78 8.92 13.12
C LEU A 70 2.23 8.89 12.60
N LEU A 71 2.46 8.41 11.38
CA LEU A 71 3.80 8.20 10.84
C LEU A 71 4.64 9.48 10.76
N PRO A 72 4.11 10.67 10.41
CA PRO A 72 4.89 11.91 10.46
C PRO A 72 5.35 12.29 11.87
N LEU A 73 4.54 11.97 12.89
CA LEU A 73 4.90 12.19 14.30
C LEU A 73 6.00 11.23 14.72
N VAL A 74 5.87 9.94 14.36
CA VAL A 74 6.88 8.91 14.61
C VAL A 74 8.19 9.26 13.89
N ALA A 75 8.13 9.65 12.62
CA ALA A 75 9.29 10.07 11.83
C ALA A 75 9.98 11.28 12.46
N THR A 76 9.22 12.28 12.90
CA THR A 76 9.79 13.47 13.55
C THR A 76 10.46 13.10 14.87
N ALA A 77 9.83 12.27 15.70
CA ALA A 77 10.40 11.79 16.96
C ALA A 77 11.68 10.97 16.71
N PHE A 78 11.66 10.10 15.70
CA PHE A 78 12.79 9.28 15.30
C PHE A 78 13.97 10.14 14.83
N LEU A 79 13.74 11.11 13.94
CA LEU A 79 14.81 11.99 13.44
C LEU A 79 15.39 12.88 14.54
N ARG A 80 14.60 13.27 15.54
CA ARG A 80 15.11 13.96 16.74
C ARG A 80 15.95 13.03 17.60
N TYR A 81 15.50 11.80 17.80
CA TYR A 81 16.24 10.79 18.53
C TYR A 81 17.58 10.45 17.86
N LEU A 82 17.61 10.43 16.53
CA LEU A 82 18.84 10.24 15.74
C LEU A 82 19.86 11.37 15.96
N ALA A 83 19.41 12.57 16.33
CA ALA A 83 20.29 13.71 16.63
C ALA A 83 20.93 13.63 18.04
N GLU A 84 20.56 12.65 18.86
CA GLU A 84 21.09 12.52 20.22
C GLU A 84 22.58 12.14 20.25
N PRO A 85 23.37 12.63 21.22
CA PRO A 85 24.83 12.46 21.25
C PRO A 85 25.35 11.02 21.31
N GLN A 86 24.49 10.05 21.64
CA GLN A 86 24.83 8.63 21.66
C GLN A 86 25.15 8.07 20.27
N PHE A 87 24.63 8.69 19.20
CA PHE A 87 24.91 8.29 17.83
C PHE A 87 26.09 9.10 17.29
N LEU A 88 27.23 8.43 17.14
CA LEU A 88 28.44 9.05 16.61
C LEU A 88 28.42 9.04 15.09
N ASN A 89 28.97 10.09 14.48
CA ASN A 89 29.16 10.23 13.02
C ASN A 89 27.87 10.21 12.18
N VAL A 90 26.74 10.65 12.74
CA VAL A 90 25.51 10.86 11.96
C VAL A 90 25.75 11.96 10.92
N SER A 91 25.55 11.62 9.67
CA SER A 91 25.71 12.50 8.52
C SER A 91 24.37 12.99 7.98
N SER A 92 24.38 14.04 7.15
CA SER A 92 23.19 14.48 6.42
C SER A 92 22.59 13.41 5.51
N MET A 93 23.39 12.43 5.09
CA MET A 93 22.92 11.32 4.27
C MET A 93 22.03 10.37 5.08
N ASP A 94 22.32 10.17 6.37
CA ASP A 94 21.49 9.33 7.25
C ASP A 94 20.08 9.92 7.37
N TYR A 95 19.97 11.23 7.62
CA TYR A 95 18.69 11.95 7.62
C TYR A 95 17.96 11.85 6.27
N THR A 96 18.71 11.88 5.17
CA THR A 96 18.14 11.76 3.82
C THR A 96 17.57 10.35 3.61
N MET A 97 18.30 9.29 3.99
CA MET A 97 17.86 7.91 3.80
C MET A 97 16.69 7.55 4.70
N PHE A 98 16.68 7.97 5.96
CA PHE A 98 15.51 7.80 6.82
C PHE A 98 14.32 8.65 6.34
N GLY A 99 14.57 9.88 5.89
CA GLY A 99 13.56 10.76 5.32
C GLY A 99 12.88 10.14 4.10
N ILE A 100 13.65 9.58 3.16
CA ILE A 100 13.13 8.85 1.98
C ILE A 100 12.26 7.68 2.43
N TYR A 101 12.73 6.86 3.39
CA TYR A 101 11.96 5.74 3.90
C TYR A 101 10.60 6.19 4.46
N PHE A 102 10.58 7.16 5.37
CA PHE A 102 9.35 7.66 5.98
C PHE A 102 8.42 8.32 4.97
N TRP A 103 8.95 9.11 4.04
CA TRP A 103 8.14 9.76 2.99
C TRP A 103 7.51 8.74 2.04
N CYS A 104 8.27 7.74 1.61
CA CYS A 104 7.73 6.70 0.73
C CYS A 104 6.67 5.85 1.44
N ALA A 105 6.86 5.53 2.72
CA ALA A 105 5.87 4.84 3.53
C ALA A 105 4.59 5.69 3.72
N GLU A 106 4.74 6.98 4.00
CA GLU A 106 3.63 7.92 4.15
C GLU A 106 2.79 8.01 2.86
N ILE A 107 3.46 8.17 1.71
CA ILE A 107 2.78 8.20 0.41
C ILE A 107 1.98 6.91 0.19
N CYS A 108 2.54 5.74 0.51
CA CYS A 108 1.82 4.48 0.38
C CYS A 108 0.54 4.44 1.24
N LEU A 109 0.63 4.86 2.50
CA LEU A 109 -0.51 4.89 3.43
C LEU A 109 -1.60 5.86 2.96
N VAL A 110 -1.21 7.04 2.50
CA VAL A 110 -2.14 8.05 1.97
C VAL A 110 -2.83 7.55 0.70
N LEU A 111 -2.08 7.00 -0.26
CA LEU A 111 -2.66 6.50 -1.51
C LEU A 111 -3.62 5.33 -1.27
N SER A 112 -3.30 4.43 -0.34
CA SER A 112 -4.19 3.34 0.05
C SER A 112 -5.46 3.84 0.73
N THR A 113 -5.33 4.77 1.68
CA THR A 113 -6.46 5.42 2.33
C THR A 113 -7.40 6.05 1.32
N LEU A 114 -6.84 6.81 0.36
CA LEU A 114 -7.61 7.47 -0.68
C LEU A 114 -8.32 6.46 -1.59
N TYR A 115 -7.68 5.36 -1.96
CA TYR A 115 -8.33 4.31 -2.74
C TYR A 115 -9.54 3.72 -2.04
N HIS A 116 -9.35 3.20 -0.83
CA HIS A 116 -10.43 2.58 -0.09
C HIS A 116 -11.54 3.59 0.21
N LEU A 117 -11.22 4.87 0.43
CA LEU A 117 -12.23 5.90 0.67
C LEU A 117 -13.01 6.26 -0.60
N MET A 118 -12.34 6.41 -1.74
CA MET A 118 -12.89 6.88 -3.03
C MET A 118 -13.59 5.80 -3.86
N GLN A 119 -13.47 4.53 -3.49
CA GLN A 119 -14.06 3.39 -4.19
C GLN A 119 -15.54 3.54 -4.61
N PRO A 120 -16.48 4.09 -3.81
CA PRO A 120 -17.90 4.16 -4.21
C PRO A 120 -18.24 5.31 -5.18
N HIS A 121 -17.29 6.20 -5.50
CA HIS A 121 -17.55 7.40 -6.29
C HIS A 121 -17.97 7.06 -7.73
N SER A 122 -17.13 6.38 -8.48
CA SER A 122 -17.41 5.95 -9.85
C SER A 122 -16.41 4.89 -10.30
N HIS A 123 -16.79 4.06 -11.26
CA HIS A 123 -15.89 3.05 -11.82
C HIS A 123 -14.57 3.65 -12.36
N HIS A 124 -14.60 4.85 -12.94
CA HIS A 124 -13.38 5.53 -13.39
C HIS A 124 -12.48 5.97 -12.23
N ALA A 125 -13.08 6.52 -11.16
CA ALA A 125 -12.35 6.92 -9.97
C ALA A 125 -11.76 5.71 -9.24
N GLU A 126 -12.53 4.63 -9.09
CA GLU A 126 -12.06 3.36 -8.52
C GLU A 126 -10.82 2.84 -9.26
N GLN A 127 -10.89 2.74 -10.59
CA GLN A 127 -9.75 2.28 -11.39
C GLN A 127 -8.52 3.18 -11.28
N PHE A 128 -8.74 4.51 -11.19
CA PHE A 128 -7.67 5.47 -10.99
C PHE A 128 -6.98 5.26 -9.65
N TRP A 129 -7.73 5.27 -8.57
CA TRP A 129 -7.18 5.17 -7.23
C TRP A 129 -6.62 3.78 -6.94
N HIS A 130 -7.21 2.70 -7.48
CA HIS A 130 -6.64 1.36 -7.40
C HIS A 130 -5.23 1.32 -8.01
N GLY A 131 -5.04 1.97 -9.17
CA GLY A 131 -3.71 2.10 -9.78
C GLY A 131 -2.72 2.92 -8.94
N MET A 132 -3.21 3.92 -8.20
CA MET A 132 -2.38 4.75 -7.30
C MET A 132 -2.03 4.02 -6.00
N ASP A 133 -2.95 3.22 -5.44
CA ASP A 133 -2.69 2.37 -4.28
C ASP A 133 -1.59 1.35 -4.57
N LEU A 134 -1.71 0.64 -5.70
CA LEU A 134 -0.66 -0.26 -6.18
C LEU A 134 0.68 0.48 -6.42
N LEU A 135 0.64 1.73 -6.88
CA LEU A 135 1.83 2.57 -7.03
C LEU A 135 2.45 2.92 -5.69
N GLY A 136 1.64 3.13 -4.65
CA GLY A 136 2.08 3.29 -3.26
C GLY A 136 2.96 2.12 -2.80
N ILE A 137 2.54 0.88 -3.07
CA ILE A 137 3.32 -0.34 -2.76
C ILE A 137 4.69 -0.31 -3.45
N VAL A 138 4.74 0.10 -4.72
CA VAL A 138 6.00 0.24 -5.46
C VAL A 138 6.89 1.31 -4.84
N ILE A 139 6.33 2.49 -4.51
CA ILE A 139 7.06 3.61 -3.92
C ILE A 139 7.66 3.23 -2.57
N VAL A 140 6.89 2.65 -1.65
CA VAL A 140 7.41 2.22 -0.34
C VAL A 140 8.49 1.16 -0.47
N THR A 141 8.33 0.21 -1.39
CA THR A 141 9.34 -0.82 -1.63
C THR A 141 10.65 -0.19 -2.15
N VAL A 142 10.57 0.73 -3.12
CA VAL A 142 11.75 1.46 -3.62
C VAL A 142 12.42 2.24 -2.49
N GLY A 143 11.65 2.95 -1.65
CA GLY A 143 12.17 3.70 -0.51
C GLY A 143 12.91 2.80 0.48
N THR A 144 12.26 1.73 0.94
CA THR A 144 12.82 0.76 1.89
C THR A 144 14.13 0.15 1.40
N PHE A 145 14.17 -0.32 0.15
CA PHE A 145 15.40 -0.91 -0.39
C PHE A 145 16.47 0.14 -0.68
N SER A 146 16.10 1.35 -1.10
CA SER A 146 17.08 2.42 -1.34
C SER A 146 17.81 2.80 -0.05
N SER A 147 17.08 2.96 1.06
CA SER A 147 17.65 3.24 2.37
C SER A 147 18.45 2.04 2.91
N GLY A 148 17.98 0.81 2.69
CA GLY A 148 18.70 -0.41 3.08
C GLY A 148 20.04 -0.59 2.34
N ILE A 149 20.03 -0.39 1.02
CA ILE A 149 21.22 -0.48 0.16
C ILE A 149 22.32 0.47 0.62
N TYR A 150 21.95 1.68 1.06
CA TYR A 150 22.90 2.64 1.62
C TYR A 150 23.70 2.04 2.79
N TYR A 151 23.01 1.45 3.77
CA TYR A 151 23.67 0.89 4.95
C TYR A 151 24.36 -0.45 4.69
N VAL A 152 23.81 -1.29 3.82
CA VAL A 152 24.44 -2.58 3.44
C VAL A 152 25.79 -2.33 2.76
N PHE A 153 25.85 -1.36 1.84
CA PHE A 153 27.06 -1.06 1.06
C PHE A 153 27.68 0.28 1.47
N PHE A 154 27.63 0.64 2.75
CA PHE A 154 28.01 1.97 3.26
C PHE A 154 29.40 2.43 2.77
N CYS A 155 30.37 1.51 2.75
CA CYS A 155 31.75 1.77 2.30
C CYS A 155 31.97 1.62 0.78
N GLU A 156 30.98 1.15 0.02
CA GLU A 156 31.12 0.76 -1.39
C GLU A 156 30.14 1.52 -2.30
N ALA A 157 30.44 2.79 -2.57
CA ALA A 157 29.58 3.69 -3.36
C ALA A 157 29.27 3.19 -4.80
N SER A 158 30.15 2.40 -5.40
CA SER A 158 29.89 1.76 -6.71
C SER A 158 28.78 0.72 -6.61
N LEU A 159 28.79 -0.09 -5.55
CA LEU A 159 27.75 -1.09 -5.30
C LEU A 159 26.42 -0.44 -4.91
N GLN A 160 26.43 0.64 -4.13
CA GLN A 160 25.21 1.41 -3.86
C GLN A 160 24.53 1.85 -5.16
N LYS A 161 25.29 2.53 -6.04
CA LYS A 161 24.78 3.01 -7.32
C LYS A 161 24.24 1.90 -8.21
N LEU A 162 24.93 0.76 -8.27
CA LEU A 162 24.48 -0.40 -9.04
C LEU A 162 23.11 -0.91 -8.54
N HIS A 163 22.96 -1.15 -7.24
CA HIS A 163 21.72 -1.72 -6.71
C HIS A 163 20.57 -0.70 -6.69
N TRP A 164 20.86 0.59 -6.45
CA TRP A 164 19.87 1.65 -6.64
C TRP A 164 19.39 1.71 -8.08
N ALA A 165 20.27 1.61 -9.07
CA ALA A 165 19.87 1.60 -10.47
C ALA A 165 18.92 0.42 -10.77
N ILE A 166 19.19 -0.77 -10.22
CA ILE A 166 18.32 -1.94 -10.37
C ILE A 166 16.93 -1.69 -9.78
N ILE A 167 16.85 -1.25 -8.53
CA ILE A 167 15.58 -1.04 -7.81
C ILE A 167 14.78 0.11 -8.41
N LEU A 168 15.42 1.23 -8.73
CA LEU A 168 14.77 2.38 -9.34
C LEU A 168 14.26 2.04 -10.74
N THR A 169 15.02 1.30 -11.54
CA THR A 169 14.59 0.92 -12.91
C THR A 169 13.42 -0.05 -12.86
N THR A 170 13.55 -1.14 -12.10
CA THR A 170 12.48 -2.16 -11.98
C THR A 170 11.22 -1.59 -11.33
N GLY A 171 11.38 -0.73 -10.31
CA GLY A 171 10.28 0.00 -9.68
C GLY A 171 9.58 0.96 -10.64
N THR A 172 10.34 1.76 -11.40
CA THR A 172 9.79 2.70 -12.39
C THR A 172 9.00 1.98 -13.47
N VAL A 173 9.56 0.92 -14.04
CA VAL A 173 8.88 0.11 -15.07
C VAL A 173 7.58 -0.48 -14.51
N THR A 174 7.63 -1.04 -13.30
CA THR A 174 6.44 -1.60 -12.64
C THR A 174 5.39 -0.52 -12.40
N GLY A 175 5.79 0.61 -11.80
CA GLY A 175 4.93 1.76 -11.51
C GLY A 175 4.20 2.29 -12.75
N ILE A 176 4.92 2.45 -13.88
CA ILE A 176 4.32 2.88 -15.15
C ILE A 176 3.27 1.86 -15.63
N LEU A 177 3.61 0.57 -15.63
CA LEU A 177 2.72 -0.49 -16.11
C LEU A 177 1.40 -0.57 -15.34
N ILE A 178 1.40 -0.23 -14.04
CA ILE A 178 0.22 -0.37 -13.18
C ILE A 178 -0.63 0.89 -13.10
N SER A 179 0.00 2.06 -13.12
CA SER A 179 -0.67 3.34 -12.86
C SER A 179 -1.10 4.04 -14.14
N HIS A 180 -0.39 3.85 -15.25
CA HIS A 180 -0.67 4.56 -16.51
C HIS A 180 -1.99 4.10 -17.14
N PRO A 181 -2.98 5.01 -17.39
CA PRO A 181 -4.30 4.65 -17.87
C PRO A 181 -4.31 3.75 -19.13
N SER A 182 -3.47 4.08 -20.12
CA SER A 182 -3.40 3.31 -21.38
C SER A 182 -2.88 1.87 -21.22
N LEU A 183 -2.24 1.55 -20.09
CA LEU A 183 -1.65 0.23 -19.82
C LEU A 183 -2.53 -0.64 -18.91
N ARG A 184 -3.71 -0.13 -18.50
CA ARG A 184 -4.63 -0.84 -17.60
C ARG A 184 -5.42 -1.97 -18.26
N THR A 185 -5.24 -2.21 -19.56
CA THR A 185 -5.94 -3.25 -20.31
C THR A 185 -5.76 -4.67 -19.71
N PRO A 186 -6.81 -5.52 -19.71
CA PRO A 186 -6.72 -6.92 -19.27
C PRO A 186 -5.66 -7.73 -20.00
N ARG A 187 -5.34 -7.39 -21.25
CA ARG A 187 -4.31 -8.08 -22.06
C ARG A 187 -2.92 -8.01 -21.43
N LEU A 188 -2.62 -6.92 -20.71
CA LEU A 188 -1.34 -6.73 -20.03
C LEU A 188 -1.32 -7.30 -18.61
N ARG A 189 -2.38 -7.97 -18.14
CA ARG A 189 -2.45 -8.51 -16.77
C ARG A 189 -1.24 -9.39 -16.44
N LYS A 190 -0.89 -10.34 -17.32
CA LYS A 190 0.27 -11.22 -17.12
C LYS A 190 1.59 -10.45 -17.07
N VAL A 191 1.74 -9.43 -17.91
CA VAL A 191 2.93 -8.56 -17.94
C VAL A 191 3.05 -7.77 -16.66
N LYS A 192 1.95 -7.17 -16.16
CA LYS A 192 1.93 -6.41 -14.90
C LYS A 192 2.28 -7.29 -13.70
N VAL A 193 1.69 -8.48 -13.62
CA VAL A 193 2.01 -9.46 -12.55
C VAL A 193 3.47 -9.88 -12.65
N GLY A 194 3.96 -10.19 -13.86
CA GLY A 194 5.37 -10.53 -14.08
C GLY A 194 6.32 -9.40 -13.66
N ALA A 195 5.99 -8.14 -13.98
CA ALA A 195 6.77 -6.98 -13.57
C ALA A 195 6.84 -6.83 -12.04
N PHE A 196 5.70 -6.99 -11.34
CA PHE A 196 5.66 -7.02 -9.88
C PHE A 196 6.53 -8.14 -9.28
N VAL A 197 6.48 -9.34 -9.86
CA VAL A 197 7.31 -10.48 -9.41
C VAL A 197 8.78 -10.19 -9.64
N VAL A 198 9.17 -9.68 -10.81
CA VAL A 198 10.56 -9.30 -11.11
C VAL A 198 11.05 -8.20 -10.18
N PHE A 199 10.21 -7.18 -9.92
CA PHE A 199 10.53 -6.10 -8.99
C PHE A 199 10.74 -6.62 -7.58
N GLY A 200 9.80 -7.43 -7.05
CA GLY A 200 9.95 -8.07 -5.74
C GLY A 200 11.17 -8.98 -5.66
N ALA A 201 11.44 -9.78 -6.70
CA ALA A 201 12.62 -10.65 -6.75
C ALA A 201 13.94 -9.87 -6.81
N SER A 202 13.96 -8.72 -7.50
CA SER A 202 15.16 -7.87 -7.60
C SER A 202 15.64 -7.35 -6.24
N SER A 203 14.72 -7.26 -5.27
CA SER A 203 15.00 -6.82 -3.91
C SER A 203 15.91 -7.79 -3.12
N PHE A 204 15.98 -9.05 -3.53
CA PHE A 204 16.90 -10.04 -2.94
C PHE A 204 18.34 -9.90 -3.44
N ILE A 205 18.56 -9.29 -4.60
CA ILE A 205 19.89 -9.13 -5.21
C ILE A 205 20.88 -8.42 -4.27
N PRO A 206 20.58 -7.23 -3.69
CA PRO A 206 21.51 -6.58 -2.77
C PRO A 206 21.80 -7.39 -1.50
N LEU A 207 20.82 -8.17 -1.01
CA LEU A 207 21.03 -9.03 0.16
C LEU A 207 21.98 -10.19 -0.16
N LEU A 208 21.77 -10.88 -1.29
CA LEU A 208 22.62 -11.98 -1.74
C LEU A 208 24.04 -11.49 -2.03
N HIS A 209 24.18 -10.34 -2.70
CA HIS A 209 25.48 -9.75 -2.98
C HIS A 209 26.18 -9.31 -1.69
N GLY A 210 25.45 -8.73 -0.73
CA GLY A 210 25.97 -8.40 0.60
C GLY A 210 26.48 -9.64 1.34
N VAL A 211 25.75 -10.76 1.29
CA VAL A 211 26.20 -12.04 1.89
C VAL A 211 27.46 -12.57 1.22
N GLN A 212 27.54 -12.51 -0.11
CA GLN A 212 28.75 -12.92 -0.86
C GLN A 212 29.95 -12.04 -0.52
N ARG A 213 29.73 -10.74 -0.29
CA ARG A 213 30.78 -9.76 -0.08
C ARG A 213 31.29 -9.72 1.37
N TYR A 214 30.38 -9.77 2.34
CA TYR A 214 30.68 -9.54 3.75
C TYR A 214 30.48 -10.78 4.64
N GLY A 215 29.86 -11.84 4.12
CA GLY A 215 29.51 -13.04 4.86
C GLY A 215 28.15 -12.94 5.55
N LEU A 216 27.53 -14.11 5.78
CA LEU A 216 26.18 -14.20 6.36
C LEU A 216 26.12 -13.67 7.79
N GLU A 217 27.10 -14.00 8.63
CA GLU A 217 27.15 -13.57 10.04
C GLU A 217 27.21 -12.05 10.15
N TYR A 218 28.06 -11.41 9.36
CA TYR A 218 28.16 -9.95 9.31
C TYR A 218 26.83 -9.31 8.89
N MET A 219 26.19 -9.83 7.84
CA MET A 219 24.92 -9.31 7.35
C MET A 219 23.80 -9.45 8.39
N LEU A 220 23.72 -10.59 9.08
CA LEU A 220 22.70 -10.81 10.12
C LEU A 220 22.91 -9.91 11.33
N GLN A 221 24.16 -9.66 11.72
CA GLN A 221 24.48 -8.90 12.94
C GLN A 221 24.48 -7.39 12.72
N TYR A 222 25.08 -6.90 11.62
CA TYR A 222 25.41 -5.48 11.45
C TYR A 222 24.61 -4.76 10.36
N SER A 223 24.22 -5.42 9.26
CA SER A 223 23.47 -4.75 8.18
C SER A 223 21.96 -4.72 8.41
N GLY A 224 21.48 -5.38 9.47
CA GLY A 224 20.05 -5.49 9.76
C GLY A 224 19.32 -6.55 8.93
N MET A 225 20.04 -7.42 8.19
CA MET A 225 19.44 -8.46 7.34
C MET A 225 18.42 -9.35 8.07
N LYS A 226 18.64 -9.63 9.37
CA LYS A 226 17.68 -10.40 10.18
C LYS A 226 16.29 -9.77 10.23
N TRP A 227 16.21 -8.45 10.23
CA TRP A 227 14.95 -7.70 10.26
C TRP A 227 14.26 -7.73 8.90
N TYR A 228 15.02 -7.67 7.79
CA TYR A 228 14.49 -7.88 6.45
C TYR A 228 13.92 -9.31 6.26
N LEU A 229 14.56 -10.33 6.83
CA LEU A 229 14.02 -11.71 6.78
C LEU A 229 12.74 -11.85 7.60
N LEU A 230 12.64 -11.17 8.74
CA LEU A 230 11.42 -11.12 9.53
C LEU A 230 10.31 -10.36 8.78
N GLU A 231 10.64 -9.21 8.18
CA GLU A 231 9.73 -8.44 7.32
C GLU A 231 9.19 -9.30 6.17
N LEU A 232 10.06 -10.09 5.51
CA LEU A 232 9.65 -11.01 4.45
C LEU A 232 8.62 -12.05 4.93
N THR A 233 8.72 -12.49 6.19
CA THR A 233 7.73 -13.40 6.78
C THR A 233 6.37 -12.71 6.93
N PHE A 234 6.36 -11.45 7.36
CA PHE A 234 5.13 -10.65 7.42
C PHE A 234 4.55 -10.40 6.02
N TYR A 235 5.36 -10.03 5.03
CA TYR A 235 4.89 -9.87 3.65
C TYR A 235 4.34 -11.17 3.08
N GLY A 236 5.05 -12.29 3.25
CA GLY A 236 4.60 -13.59 2.76
C GLY A 236 3.29 -14.02 3.40
N THR A 237 3.12 -13.77 4.70
CA THR A 237 1.87 -14.03 5.42
C THR A 237 0.74 -13.13 4.90
N GLY A 238 0.97 -11.82 4.78
CA GLY A 238 -0.02 -10.87 4.26
C GLY A 238 -0.46 -11.19 2.82
N VAL A 239 0.49 -11.45 1.92
CA VAL A 239 0.22 -11.88 0.54
C VAL A 239 -0.57 -13.19 0.52
N SER A 240 -0.27 -14.13 1.41
CA SER A 240 -1.00 -15.40 1.49
C SER A 240 -2.44 -15.18 1.95
N LEU A 241 -2.66 -14.40 3.01
CA LEU A 241 -4.01 -14.05 3.48
C LEU A 241 -4.82 -13.36 2.38
N TYR A 242 -4.22 -12.38 1.70
CA TYR A 242 -4.84 -11.66 0.59
C TYR A 242 -5.17 -12.57 -0.60
N ALA A 243 -4.23 -13.42 -1.04
CA ALA A 243 -4.41 -14.27 -2.20
C ALA A 243 -5.44 -15.39 -1.96
N PHE A 244 -5.45 -15.96 -0.74
CA PHE A 244 -6.36 -17.04 -0.40
C PHE A 244 -7.70 -16.56 0.17
N ARG A 245 -7.83 -15.26 0.48
CA ARG A 245 -9.03 -14.61 1.02
C ARG A 245 -9.47 -15.25 2.35
N ILE A 246 -8.51 -15.48 3.25
CA ILE A 246 -8.75 -16.10 4.57
C ILE A 246 -8.76 -14.97 5.62
N PRO A 247 -9.74 -14.92 6.53
CA PRO A 247 -10.71 -15.98 6.87
C PRO A 247 -12.06 -15.95 6.14
N GLU A 248 -12.37 -14.91 5.37
CA GLU A 248 -13.71 -14.70 4.79
C GLU A 248 -14.13 -15.81 3.81
N ARG A 249 -13.18 -16.47 3.16
CA ARG A 249 -13.43 -17.67 2.35
C ARG A 249 -13.94 -18.86 3.16
N LEU A 250 -13.50 -18.97 4.42
CA LEU A 250 -13.86 -20.07 5.31
C LEU A 250 -15.17 -19.79 6.07
N ALA A 251 -15.44 -18.51 6.36
CA ALA A 251 -16.65 -18.06 7.02
C ALA A 251 -17.16 -16.76 6.37
N PRO A 252 -17.93 -16.87 5.26
CA PRO A 252 -18.55 -15.70 4.62
C PRO A 252 -19.54 -15.02 5.58
N ASP A 253 -19.44 -13.70 5.73
CA ASP A 253 -20.27 -12.82 6.59
C ASP A 253 -20.31 -13.13 8.11
N VAL A 254 -19.30 -13.80 8.67
CA VAL A 254 -19.15 -13.99 10.13
C VAL A 254 -18.23 -12.95 10.74
#